data_AF-X1Q141-F1
#
_entry.id   AF-X1Q141-F1
#
_cell.length_a   1.000
_cell.length_b   1.000
_cell.length_c   1.000
_cell.angle_alpha   90.00
_cell.angle_beta   90.00
_cell.angle_gamma   90.00
#
_symmetry.space_group_name_H-M   'P 1'
#
loop_
_entity.id
_entity.type
_entity.pdbx_description
1 polymer ?
#
loop_
_entity_poly.entity_id
_entity_poly.type
_entity_poly.pdbx_seq_one_letter_code
_entity_poly.pdbx_strand_id
1 'polypeptide(L)'
;SALYLKASDQKVYKTDADFDDERIHSFVGFAKESGVLNDVKQVWVSGKATGMSGLTPGSKYYLSGTPGAISVTPGAYKKHVGIAVSATELFIEKYSELAGYTAPARALDTNYQNGNKWRMVMATVNFNCDPDEYSLAEGKIGSSSPAGTVIAKVRLFLSTVADYIVTESELVFLVPPLYYYQIVTSGTGSTTLLHWYEIDLNW
;
A
#
# COMPACT_ATOMS: atom_id res chain seq x y z
N SER A 1 5.39 -19.63 9.42
CA SER A 1 6.46 -18.72 9.88
C SER A 1 6.59 -17.53 8.95
N ALA A 2 6.95 -16.37 9.47
CA ALA A 2 7.33 -15.18 8.68
C ALA A 2 8.69 -15.37 8.01
N LEU A 3 8.83 -14.87 6.78
CA LEU A 3 9.96 -15.14 5.89
C LEU A 3 10.51 -13.86 5.24
N TYR A 4 11.82 -13.84 4.99
CA TYR A 4 12.52 -12.79 4.22
C TYR A 4 13.35 -13.39 3.08
N LEU A 5 13.63 -12.59 2.05
CA LEU A 5 14.53 -12.95 0.96
C LEU A 5 15.95 -12.48 1.29
N LYS A 6 16.91 -13.40 1.29
CA LYS A 6 18.33 -13.10 1.50
C LYS A 6 18.99 -12.72 0.17
N ALA A 7 19.63 -11.56 0.12
CA ALA A 7 20.16 -11.02 -1.13
C ALA A 7 21.36 -11.83 -1.65
N SER A 8 22.18 -12.39 -0.76
CA SER A 8 23.45 -13.04 -1.13
C SER A 8 23.27 -14.36 -1.89
N ASP A 9 22.19 -15.09 -1.63
CA ASP A 9 21.95 -16.42 -2.19
C ASP A 9 20.57 -16.59 -2.83
N GLN A 10 19.73 -15.55 -2.81
CA GLN A 10 18.39 -15.53 -3.38
C GLN A 10 17.46 -16.61 -2.79
N LYS A 11 17.73 -17.03 -1.54
CA LYS A 11 16.90 -17.98 -0.81
C LYS A 11 16.06 -17.30 0.25
N VAL A 12 14.99 -17.99 0.64
CA VAL A 12 14.04 -17.51 1.63
C VAL A 12 14.38 -18.10 3.00
N TYR A 13 14.49 -17.24 4.01
CA TYR A 13 14.85 -17.59 5.38
C TYR A 13 13.81 -17.03 6.37
N LYS A 14 13.88 -17.47 7.62
CA LYS A 14 13.03 -16.95 8.69
C LYS A 14 13.46 -15.54 9.07
N THR A 15 12.50 -14.63 9.20
CA THR A 15 12.73 -13.27 9.70
C THR A 15 13.25 -13.29 11.12
N ASP A 16 13.91 -12.22 11.56
CA ASP A 16 14.31 -12.06 12.96
C ASP A 16 14.40 -10.55 13.29
N ALA A 17 13.57 -10.09 14.22
CA ALA A 17 13.47 -8.67 14.57
C ALA A 17 14.52 -8.20 15.59
N ASP A 18 15.48 -9.05 15.97
CA ASP A 18 16.63 -8.64 16.79
C ASP A 18 17.73 -7.96 15.95
N PHE A 19 17.56 -7.90 14.62
CA PHE A 19 18.56 -7.40 13.70
C PHE A 19 18.00 -6.38 12.70
N ASP A 20 18.73 -5.28 12.52
CA ASP A 20 18.39 -4.19 11.59
C ASP A 20 19.00 -4.43 10.21
N ASP A 21 18.56 -5.46 9.51
CA ASP A 21 19.05 -5.77 8.18
C ASP A 21 17.97 -6.41 7.28
N GLU A 22 18.39 -7.09 6.22
CA GLU A 22 17.50 -7.79 5.29
C GLU A 22 16.45 -8.69 5.97
N ARG A 23 16.70 -9.18 7.19
CA ARG A 23 15.78 -10.02 7.98
C ARG A 23 14.46 -9.35 8.33
N ILE A 24 14.43 -8.02 8.38
CA ILE A 24 13.21 -7.24 8.62
C ILE A 24 12.82 -6.38 7.42
N HIS A 25 13.81 -5.94 6.63
CA HIS A 25 13.60 -5.03 5.51
C HIS A 25 13.16 -5.74 4.24
N SER A 26 13.52 -7.01 4.07
CA SER A 26 13.17 -7.84 2.90
C SER A 26 12.09 -8.87 3.19
N PHE A 27 11.09 -8.51 4.00
CA PHE A 27 9.95 -9.38 4.32
C PHE A 27 9.17 -9.79 3.06
N VAL A 28 8.98 -11.10 2.89
CA VAL A 28 8.32 -11.69 1.71
C VAL A 28 6.87 -12.05 2.03
N GLY A 29 6.63 -12.65 3.20
CA GLY A 29 5.35 -13.24 3.56
C GLY A 29 5.46 -14.38 4.56
N PHE A 30 4.52 -15.32 4.50
CA PHE A 30 4.43 -16.45 5.43
C PHE A 30 4.52 -17.80 4.73
N ALA A 31 5.30 -18.74 5.28
CA ALA A 31 5.36 -20.11 4.81
C ALA A 31 3.98 -20.77 4.89
N LYS A 32 3.52 -21.45 3.82
CA LYS A 32 2.29 -22.25 3.85
C LYS A 32 2.46 -23.58 4.58
N GLU A 33 3.70 -24.06 4.63
CA GLU A 33 4.08 -25.38 5.11
C GLU A 33 5.38 -25.30 5.90
N SER A 34 5.62 -26.27 6.78
CA SER A 34 6.95 -26.48 7.35
C SER A 34 7.92 -26.99 6.27
N GLY A 35 9.20 -26.67 6.42
CA GLY A 35 10.25 -27.16 5.53
C GLY A 35 11.61 -27.18 6.22
N VAL A 36 12.56 -27.83 5.57
CA VAL A 36 13.98 -27.84 5.94
C VAL A 36 14.81 -27.03 4.94
N LEU A 37 16.11 -26.90 5.21
CA LEU A 37 17.01 -26.16 4.35
C LEU A 37 17.03 -26.76 2.93
N ASN A 38 16.92 -25.89 1.93
CA ASN A 38 16.86 -26.21 0.48
C ASN A 38 15.55 -26.84 -0.03
N ASP A 39 14.50 -26.90 0.79
CA ASP A 39 13.18 -27.26 0.28
C ASP A 39 12.58 -26.16 -0.60
N VAL A 40 11.84 -26.57 -1.64
CA VAL A 40 10.97 -25.68 -2.42
C VAL A 40 9.57 -25.70 -1.80
N LYS A 41 9.09 -24.55 -1.33
CA LYS A 41 7.82 -24.41 -0.61
C LYS A 41 7.02 -23.21 -1.11
N GLN A 42 5.70 -23.26 -0.89
CA GLN A 42 4.82 -22.14 -1.18
C GLN A 42 4.81 -21.11 -0.05
N VAL A 43 4.62 -19.84 -0.43
CA VAL A 43 4.57 -18.70 0.48
C VAL A 43 3.29 -17.90 0.22
N TRP A 44 2.59 -17.49 1.28
CA TRP A 44 1.59 -16.45 1.23
C TRP A 44 2.29 -15.10 1.15
N VAL A 45 2.23 -14.44 0.00
CA VAL A 45 2.89 -13.14 -0.24
C VAL A 45 1.95 -11.94 -0.13
N SER A 46 0.63 -12.18 -0.11
CA SER A 46 -0.44 -11.20 0.01
C SER A 46 -1.75 -11.88 0.43
N GLY A 47 -2.76 -11.09 0.81
CA GLY A 47 -4.08 -11.59 1.18
C GLY A 47 -4.13 -12.22 2.56
N LYS A 48 -5.06 -13.16 2.78
CA LYS A 48 -5.23 -13.85 4.06
C LYS A 48 -4.33 -15.08 4.14
N ALA A 49 -3.35 -15.06 5.04
CA ALA A 49 -2.62 -16.25 5.45
C ALA A 49 -3.46 -17.04 6.45
N THR A 50 -3.75 -18.29 6.13
CA THR A 50 -4.55 -19.21 6.96
C THR A 50 -3.67 -20.23 7.68
N GLY A 51 -4.27 -21.00 8.59
CA GLY A 51 -3.57 -22.08 9.30
C GLY A 51 -2.63 -21.61 10.40
N MET A 52 -2.79 -20.36 10.84
CA MET A 52 -2.12 -19.84 12.03
C MET A 52 -2.89 -20.24 13.30
N SER A 53 -2.33 -19.92 14.46
CA SER A 53 -2.94 -20.20 15.77
C SER A 53 -2.54 -19.14 16.78
N GLY A 54 -3.41 -18.91 17.77
CA GLY A 54 -3.12 -17.99 18.87
C GLY A 54 -3.15 -16.52 18.46
N LEU A 55 -3.85 -16.19 17.37
CA LEU A 55 -4.05 -14.80 16.99
C LEU A 55 -5.20 -14.17 17.79
N THR A 56 -5.09 -12.89 18.09
CA THR A 56 -6.16 -12.08 18.68
C THR A 56 -6.81 -11.28 17.56
N PRO A 57 -8.07 -11.58 17.17
CA PRO A 57 -8.76 -10.86 16.10
C PRO A 57 -8.72 -9.33 16.28
N GLY A 58 -8.52 -8.61 15.18
CA GLY A 58 -8.39 -7.15 15.15
C GLY A 58 -7.03 -6.60 15.60
N SER A 59 -6.14 -7.43 16.15
CA SER A 59 -4.82 -6.97 16.60
C SER A 59 -3.82 -6.86 15.45
N LYS A 60 -2.95 -5.84 15.53
CA LYS A 60 -1.78 -5.68 14.65
C LYS A 60 -0.67 -6.65 15.07
N TYR A 61 -0.03 -7.29 14.10
CA TYR A 61 1.08 -8.21 14.32
C TYR A 61 2.36 -7.69 13.69
N TYR A 62 3.44 -7.86 14.45
CA TYR A 62 4.79 -7.44 14.11
C TYR A 62 5.73 -8.64 14.09
N LEU A 63 6.86 -8.50 13.40
CA LEU A 63 7.98 -9.43 13.55
C LEU A 63 8.49 -9.41 14.99
N SER A 64 8.84 -10.58 15.52
CA SER A 64 9.47 -10.72 16.85
C SER A 64 10.94 -11.12 16.73
N GLY A 65 11.68 -11.04 17.85
CA GLY A 65 13.07 -11.53 17.94
C GLY A 65 13.20 -13.07 17.92
N THR A 66 12.08 -13.80 17.83
CA THR A 66 12.13 -15.25 17.62
C THR A 66 12.05 -15.55 16.12
N PRO A 67 13.03 -16.28 15.53
CA PRO A 67 13.07 -16.51 14.10
C PRO A 67 11.75 -17.01 13.49
N GLY A 68 11.16 -16.20 12.62
CA GLY A 68 9.94 -16.47 11.87
C GLY A 68 8.65 -16.43 12.68
N ALA A 69 8.69 -15.95 13.93
CA ALA A 69 7.52 -15.72 14.76
C ALA A 69 7.00 -14.28 14.62
N ILE A 70 5.75 -14.10 15.03
CA ILE A 70 5.07 -12.80 15.07
C ILE A 70 4.46 -12.58 16.45
N SER A 71 4.27 -11.32 16.82
CA SER A 71 3.76 -10.92 18.13
C SER A 71 2.93 -9.63 18.03
N VAL A 72 2.03 -9.41 18.99
CA VAL A 72 1.32 -8.13 19.15
C VAL A 72 2.23 -7.03 19.70
N THR A 73 3.33 -7.42 20.35
CA THR A 73 4.40 -6.52 20.78
C THR A 73 5.56 -6.63 19.78
N PRO A 74 6.03 -5.52 19.18
CA PRO A 74 7.16 -5.55 18.25
C PRO A 74 8.44 -6.06 18.91
N GLY A 75 9.32 -6.69 18.12
CA GLY A 75 10.70 -6.99 18.52
C GLY A 75 11.58 -5.74 18.64
N ALA A 76 12.91 -5.94 18.74
CA ALA A 76 13.86 -4.83 18.88
C ALA A 76 13.73 -3.81 17.73
N TYR A 77 13.53 -4.30 16.51
CA TYR A 77 13.23 -3.49 15.34
C TYR A 77 11.78 -3.69 14.88
N LYS A 78 11.04 -2.58 14.78
CA LYS A 78 9.60 -2.60 14.52
C LYS A 78 9.32 -2.85 13.04
N LYS A 79 8.77 -4.03 12.71
CA LYS A 79 8.22 -4.32 11.38
C LYS A 79 6.81 -4.86 11.50
N HIS A 80 5.83 -4.10 11.03
CA HIS A 80 4.44 -4.54 10.92
C HIS A 80 4.27 -5.47 9.71
N VAL A 81 3.50 -6.54 9.87
CA VAL A 81 3.31 -7.57 8.82
C VAL A 81 1.86 -7.91 8.51
N GLY A 82 0.91 -7.46 9.34
CA GLY A 82 -0.51 -7.70 9.08
C GLY A 82 -1.42 -7.50 10.29
N ILE A 83 -2.71 -7.68 10.04
CA ILE A 83 -3.77 -7.62 11.06
C ILE A 83 -4.48 -8.98 11.12
N ALA A 84 -4.75 -9.47 12.33
CA ALA A 84 -5.50 -10.71 12.51
C ALA A 84 -6.97 -10.51 12.15
N VAL A 85 -7.45 -11.28 11.17
CA VAL A 85 -8.86 -11.29 10.77
C VAL A 85 -9.66 -12.23 11.67
N SER A 86 -9.03 -13.33 12.10
CA SER A 86 -9.58 -14.30 13.04
C SER A 86 -8.45 -14.88 13.90
N ALA A 87 -8.78 -15.81 14.81
CA ALA A 87 -7.78 -16.48 15.64
C ALA A 87 -6.78 -17.35 14.86
N THR A 88 -7.05 -17.59 13.57
CA THR A 88 -6.26 -18.48 12.69
C THR A 88 -5.89 -17.86 11.34
N GLU A 89 -6.30 -16.61 11.10
CA GLU A 89 -6.08 -15.92 9.83
C GLU A 89 -5.49 -14.53 10.05
N LEU A 90 -4.44 -14.24 9.29
CA LEU A 90 -3.78 -12.93 9.27
C LEU A 90 -3.89 -12.34 7.86
N PHE A 91 -4.41 -11.12 7.74
CA PHE A 91 -4.34 -10.35 6.51
C PHE A 91 -2.95 -9.72 6.40
N ILE A 92 -2.20 -10.10 5.37
CA ILE A 92 -0.82 -9.64 5.15
C ILE A 92 -0.85 -8.20 4.64
N GLU A 93 -0.19 -7.31 5.38
CA GLU A 93 -0.02 -5.91 5.01
C GLU A 93 1.45 -5.65 4.70
N LYS A 94 1.75 -5.37 3.43
CA LYS A 94 3.08 -4.92 3.02
C LYS A 94 3.14 -3.40 3.13
N TYR A 95 3.67 -2.92 4.23
CA TYR A 95 4.19 -1.55 4.27
C TYR A 95 5.49 -1.52 3.48
N SER A 96 5.44 -0.97 2.27
CA SER A 96 6.64 -0.38 1.68
C SER A 96 6.89 0.92 2.45
N GLU A 97 7.87 0.92 3.35
CA GLU A 97 8.47 2.17 3.79
C GLU A 97 9.13 2.77 2.54
N LEU A 98 8.44 3.73 1.94
CA LEU A 98 8.97 4.51 0.84
C LEU A 98 10.15 5.28 1.40
N ALA A 99 11.34 4.70 1.28
CA ALA A 99 12.58 5.28 1.78
C ALA A 99 12.74 6.68 1.19
N GLY A 100 12.62 7.70 2.04
CA GLY A 100 13.16 9.04 1.81
C GLY A 100 12.57 9.82 0.63
N TYR A 101 11.33 9.60 0.23
CA TYR A 101 10.71 10.50 -0.76
C TYR A 101 10.11 11.72 -0.04
N THR A 102 10.80 12.85 -0.15
CA THR A 102 10.21 14.16 0.17
C THR A 102 9.10 14.41 -0.84
N ALA A 103 7.85 14.16 -0.45
CA ALA A 103 6.69 14.54 -1.26
C ALA A 103 6.89 16.00 -1.68
N PRO A 104 6.86 16.33 -2.98
CA PRO A 104 6.78 17.73 -3.34
C PRO A 104 5.46 18.20 -2.74
N ALA A 105 5.49 19.24 -1.89
CA ALA A 105 4.28 19.88 -1.38
C ALA A 105 3.53 20.46 -2.57
N ARG A 106 2.70 19.65 -3.22
CA ARG A 106 1.91 20.02 -4.39
C ARG A 106 0.45 19.88 -4.01
N ALA A 107 -0.28 20.98 -4.19
CA ALA A 107 -1.71 21.01 -4.00
C ALA A 107 -2.38 20.03 -4.98
N LEU A 108 -3.52 19.46 -4.57
CA LEU A 108 -4.38 18.62 -5.41
C LEU A 108 -4.73 19.30 -6.76
N ASP A 109 -4.70 20.64 -6.81
CA ASP A 109 -5.01 21.45 -7.99
C ASP A 109 -3.85 21.77 -8.95
N THR A 110 -2.78 20.98 -8.99
CA THR A 110 -1.71 21.23 -9.98
C THR A 110 -2.02 20.62 -11.35
N ASN A 111 -2.37 21.48 -12.31
CA ASN A 111 -2.45 21.14 -13.73
C ASN A 111 -1.06 20.78 -14.27
N TYR A 112 -0.91 19.59 -14.86
CA TYR A 112 0.37 19.19 -15.45
C TYR A 112 0.21 18.81 -16.92
N GLN A 113 0.96 19.47 -17.79
CA GLN A 113 1.03 19.10 -19.21
C GLN A 113 1.92 17.87 -19.34
N ASN A 114 1.35 16.76 -19.76
CA ASN A 114 2.14 15.62 -20.13
C ASN A 114 2.84 15.90 -21.47
N GLY A 115 4.15 15.66 -21.54
CA GLY A 115 4.92 15.78 -22.78
C GLY A 115 4.47 14.78 -23.85
N ASN A 116 5.32 14.48 -24.83
CA ASN A 116 4.98 13.57 -25.93
C ASN A 116 4.93 12.06 -25.55
N LYS A 117 4.71 11.70 -24.29
CA LYS A 117 4.69 10.31 -23.82
C LYS A 117 3.41 9.99 -23.07
N TRP A 118 3.04 8.72 -23.02
CA TRP A 118 2.01 8.27 -22.09
C TRP A 118 2.59 8.20 -20.68
N ARG A 119 1.73 8.41 -19.70
CA ARG A 119 2.12 8.39 -18.29
C ARG A 119 1.11 7.61 -17.48
N MET A 120 1.59 6.77 -16.56
CA MET A 120 0.79 6.24 -15.48
C MET A 120 0.92 7.15 -14.27
N VAL A 121 -0.20 7.58 -13.73
CA VAL A 121 -0.28 8.36 -12.50
C VAL A 121 -0.86 7.46 -11.41
N MET A 122 -0.19 7.42 -10.26
CA MET A 122 -0.67 6.73 -9.07
C MET A 122 -0.67 7.73 -7.91
N ALA A 123 -1.81 7.92 -7.26
CA ALA A 123 -1.95 8.84 -6.15
C ALA A 123 -2.58 8.13 -4.95
N THR A 124 -1.93 8.22 -3.79
CA THR A 124 -2.51 7.78 -2.53
C THR A 124 -3.17 8.98 -1.87
N VAL A 125 -4.44 8.84 -1.54
CA VAL A 125 -5.24 9.89 -0.91
C VAL A 125 -5.81 9.42 0.42
N ASN A 126 -5.92 10.32 1.38
CA ASN A 126 -6.67 10.13 2.62
C ASN A 126 -7.99 10.89 2.54
N PHE A 127 -9.08 10.22 2.86
CA PHE A 127 -10.40 10.83 2.97
C PHE A 127 -10.62 11.29 4.42
N ASN A 128 -10.69 12.61 4.63
CA ASN A 128 -11.11 13.16 5.92
C ASN A 128 -12.57 13.61 5.78
N CYS A 129 -13.49 12.67 6.02
CA CYS A 129 -14.91 12.93 6.11
C CYS A 129 -15.48 12.28 7.37
N ASP A 130 -16.53 12.90 7.92
CA ASP A 130 -17.27 12.31 9.02
C ASP A 130 -17.96 11.01 8.56
N PRO A 131 -18.31 10.08 9.48
CA PRO A 131 -18.96 8.80 9.15
C PRO A 131 -20.30 8.93 8.42
N ASP A 132 -20.95 10.09 8.49
CA ASP A 132 -22.22 10.39 7.82
C ASP A 132 -22.03 11.23 6.53
N GLU A 133 -20.78 11.51 6.16
CA GLU A 133 -20.41 12.30 5.00
C GLU A 133 -19.79 11.43 3.88
N TYR A 134 -19.70 12.00 2.68
CA TYR A 134 -18.98 11.38 1.58
C TYR A 134 -17.89 12.32 1.07
N SER A 135 -16.76 11.73 0.71
CA SER A 135 -15.67 12.40 -0.01
C SER A 135 -15.33 11.61 -1.26
N LEU A 136 -14.96 12.34 -2.32
CA LEU A 136 -14.61 11.82 -3.63
C LEU A 136 -13.26 12.37 -4.04
N ALA A 137 -12.39 11.48 -4.49
CA ALA A 137 -11.18 11.85 -5.21
C ALA A 137 -11.38 11.48 -6.68
N GLU A 138 -11.29 12.46 -7.57
CA GLU A 138 -11.37 12.26 -9.01
C GLU A 138 -10.06 12.63 -9.69
N GLY A 139 -9.50 11.70 -10.47
CA GLY A 139 -8.50 12.03 -11.48
C GLY A 139 -9.20 12.48 -12.75
N LYS A 140 -9.10 13.75 -13.11
CA LYS A 140 -9.62 14.34 -14.35
C LYS A 140 -8.51 14.41 -15.38
N ILE A 141 -8.81 14.00 -16.62
CA ILE A 141 -7.90 14.13 -17.76
C ILE A 141 -8.57 15.02 -18.81
N GLY A 142 -7.85 15.98 -19.38
CA GLY A 142 -8.40 16.93 -20.35
C GLY A 142 -7.37 17.43 -21.35
N SER A 143 -7.85 17.93 -22.48
CA SER A 143 -7.02 18.42 -23.60
C SER A 143 -6.64 19.90 -23.47
N SER A 144 -6.97 20.55 -22.37
CA SER A 144 -6.72 21.98 -22.07
C SER A 144 -6.18 22.14 -20.65
N SER A 145 -5.62 23.31 -20.33
CA SER A 145 -5.26 23.70 -18.96
C SER A 145 -6.21 24.80 -18.43
N PRO A 146 -6.90 24.63 -17.28
CA PRO A 146 -7.04 23.36 -16.55
C PRO A 146 -7.70 22.30 -17.42
N ALA A 147 -7.70 21.04 -17.00
CA ALA A 147 -8.42 19.94 -17.66
C ALA A 147 -9.96 20.16 -17.64
N GLY A 148 -10.43 21.26 -18.22
CA GLY A 148 -11.81 21.75 -18.21
C GLY A 148 -12.70 20.96 -19.16
N THR A 149 -12.16 20.55 -20.31
CA THR A 149 -12.79 19.53 -21.16
C THR A 149 -12.32 18.16 -20.67
N VAL A 150 -13.04 17.62 -19.68
CA VAL A 150 -12.72 16.31 -19.12
C VAL A 150 -13.08 15.22 -20.13
N ILE A 151 -12.07 14.56 -20.68
CA ILE A 151 -12.24 13.46 -21.64
C ILE A 151 -12.31 12.09 -20.94
N ALA A 152 -11.79 11.98 -19.72
CA ALA A 152 -11.86 10.78 -18.90
C ALA A 152 -11.82 11.14 -17.41
N LYS A 153 -12.52 10.34 -16.60
CA LYS A 153 -12.56 10.44 -15.13
C LYS A 153 -12.29 9.07 -14.52
N VAL A 154 -11.37 9.03 -13.55
CA VAL A 154 -11.26 7.90 -12.61
C VAL A 154 -11.70 8.38 -11.24
N ARG A 155 -12.59 7.63 -10.59
CA ARG A 155 -13.22 8.01 -9.32
C ARG A 155 -12.94 6.97 -8.25
N LEU A 156 -12.56 7.44 -7.08
CA LEU A 156 -12.68 6.69 -5.84
C LEU A 156 -13.85 7.24 -5.05
N PHE A 157 -14.73 6.34 -4.62
CA PHE A 157 -15.87 6.66 -3.77
C PHE A 157 -15.67 5.96 -2.44
N LEU A 158 -15.53 6.72 -1.36
CA LEU A 158 -15.66 6.18 -0.02
C LEU A 158 -17.09 6.47 0.46
N SER A 159 -17.87 5.40 0.63
CA SER A 159 -19.14 5.43 1.36
C SER A 159 -18.88 4.68 2.64
N THR A 160 -18.95 5.36 3.77
CA THR A 160 -18.87 4.74 5.08
C THR A 160 -20.07 3.80 5.27
N VAL A 161 -19.78 2.53 5.52
CA VAL A 161 -20.66 1.64 6.27
C VAL A 161 -20.06 1.63 7.67
N ALA A 162 -20.89 1.90 8.68
CA ALA A 162 -20.52 2.17 10.07
C ALA A 162 -19.23 1.48 10.57
N ASP A 163 -18.40 2.27 11.27
CA ASP A 163 -17.22 1.87 12.07
C ASP A 163 -15.91 1.56 11.34
N TYR A 164 -15.77 1.78 10.03
CA TYR A 164 -14.49 1.59 9.33
C TYR A 164 -14.07 2.82 8.51
N ILE A 165 -13.12 3.60 9.05
CA ILE A 165 -12.47 4.70 8.33
C ILE A 165 -11.35 4.08 7.48
N VAL A 166 -11.57 3.91 6.18
CA VAL A 166 -10.46 3.66 5.25
C VAL A 166 -9.69 4.97 5.12
N THR A 167 -8.55 5.06 5.79
CA THR A 167 -7.73 6.29 5.84
C THR A 167 -6.83 6.47 4.63
N GLU A 168 -6.64 5.45 3.80
CA GLU A 168 -5.76 5.55 2.63
C GLU A 168 -6.37 4.78 1.45
N SER A 169 -6.43 5.42 0.29
CA SER A 169 -6.95 4.84 -0.94
C SER A 169 -6.08 5.24 -2.12
N GLU A 170 -5.97 4.35 -3.11
CA GLU A 170 -5.08 4.55 -4.26
C GLU A 170 -5.86 4.78 -5.55
N LEU A 171 -5.55 5.88 -6.22
CA LEU A 171 -6.08 6.26 -7.52
C LEU A 171 -5.03 6.01 -8.59
N VAL A 172 -5.34 5.16 -9.57
CA VAL A 172 -4.43 4.88 -10.70
C VAL A 172 -5.11 5.20 -12.02
N PHE A 173 -4.44 5.98 -12.88
CA PHE A 173 -4.95 6.32 -14.20
C PHE A 173 -3.83 6.55 -15.22
N LEU A 174 -4.16 6.37 -16.51
CA LEU A 174 -3.26 6.61 -17.63
C LEU A 174 -3.57 7.96 -18.27
N VAL A 175 -2.54 8.77 -18.48
CA VAL A 175 -2.62 10.09 -19.13
C VAL A 175 -2.00 9.99 -20.52
N PRO A 176 -2.75 10.31 -21.60
CA PRO A 176 -2.19 10.31 -22.94
C PRO A 176 -1.15 11.43 -23.17
N PRO A 177 -0.32 11.34 -24.22
CA PRO A 177 0.61 12.39 -24.61
C PRO A 177 -0.12 13.70 -24.90
N LEU A 178 0.44 14.84 -24.48
CA LEU A 178 -0.13 16.19 -24.67
C LEU A 178 -1.44 16.47 -23.92
N TYR A 179 -1.89 15.56 -23.07
CA TYR A 179 -3.04 15.80 -22.21
C TYR A 179 -2.61 16.34 -20.84
N TYR A 180 -3.53 17.07 -20.23
CA TYR A 180 -3.44 17.56 -18.87
C TYR A 180 -4.23 16.65 -17.95
N TYR A 181 -3.85 16.63 -16.68
CA TYR A 181 -4.67 16.02 -15.65
C TYR A 181 -4.65 16.83 -14.35
N GLN A 182 -5.67 16.59 -13.52
CA GLN A 182 -5.88 17.21 -12.23
C GLN A 182 -6.49 16.18 -11.28
N ILE A 183 -6.07 16.16 -10.01
CA ILE A 183 -6.79 15.40 -8.98
C ILE A 183 -7.66 16.37 -8.22
N VAL A 184 -8.97 16.22 -8.32
CA VAL A 184 -9.90 17.06 -7.56
C VAL A 184 -10.55 16.29 -6.44
N THR A 185 -10.90 17.03 -5.41
CA THR A 185 -11.80 16.56 -4.37
C THR A 185 -13.21 17.09 -4.63
N SER A 186 -14.22 16.27 -4.37
CA SER A 186 -15.61 16.72 -4.31
C SER A 186 -16.37 15.99 -3.20
N GLY A 187 -17.49 16.54 -2.76
CA GLY A 187 -18.26 16.02 -1.62
C GLY A 187 -18.33 17.02 -0.48
N THR A 188 -18.79 16.54 0.68
CA THR A 188 -18.94 17.34 1.91
C THR A 188 -17.68 17.29 2.78
N GLY A 189 -16.93 16.19 2.72
CA GLY A 189 -15.65 16.08 3.40
C GLY A 189 -14.46 16.59 2.57
N SER A 190 -13.26 16.36 3.08
CA SER A 190 -12.00 16.72 2.42
C SER A 190 -11.19 15.49 2.03
N THR A 191 -10.22 15.68 1.15
CA THR A 191 -9.25 14.66 0.77
C THR A 191 -7.87 15.28 0.80
N THR A 192 -6.91 14.55 1.35
CA THR A 192 -5.50 14.94 1.38
C THR A 192 -4.70 14.03 0.46
N LEU A 193 -3.90 14.60 -0.44
CA LEU A 193 -2.92 13.83 -1.19
C LEU A 193 -1.78 13.42 -0.24
N LEU A 194 -1.54 12.11 -0.11
CA LEU A 194 -0.45 11.57 0.69
C LEU A 194 0.77 11.30 -0.18
N HIS A 195 0.60 10.49 -1.22
CA HIS A 195 1.68 10.08 -2.12
C HIS A 195 1.27 10.26 -3.58
N TRP A 196 2.27 10.44 -4.43
CA TRP A 196 2.09 10.68 -5.84
C TRP A 196 3.25 10.13 -6.66
N TYR A 197 2.93 9.34 -7.68
CA TYR A 197 3.88 8.74 -8.60
C TYR A 197 3.46 9.00 -10.04
N GLU A 198 4.47 9.26 -10.86
CA GLU A 198 4.34 9.42 -12.29
C GLU A 198 5.38 8.51 -12.96
N ILE A 199 4.91 7.66 -13.86
CA ILE A 199 5.78 6.74 -14.61
C ILE A 199 5.56 7.00 -16.09
N ASP A 200 6.60 7.47 -16.77
CA ASP A 200 6.61 7.55 -18.23
C ASP A 200 6.61 6.15 -18.83
N LEU A 201 5.64 5.88 -19.68
CA LEU A 201 5.55 4.63 -20.41
C LEU A 201 6.28 4.79 -21.74
N ASN A 202 7.31 3.99 -21.95
CA ASN A 202 8.02 3.88 -23.23
C ASN A 202 7.51 2.61 -23.91
N TRP A 203 6.60 2.78 -24.85
CA TRP A 203 5.99 1.76 -25.68
C TRP A 203 6.02 2.23 -27.12
#